data_AF-A0A8R1ELB2-F1
#
_entry.id   AF-A0A8R1ELB2-F1
#
_cell.length_a   1.000
_cell.length_b   1.000
_cell.length_c   1.000
_cell.angle_alpha   90.00
_cell.angle_beta   90.00
_cell.angle_gamma   90.00
#
_symmetry.space_group_name_H-M   'P 1'
#
loop_
_entity.id
_entity.type
_entity.pdbx_description
1 polymer ?
#
loop_
_entity_poly.entity_id
_entity_poly.type
_entity_poly.pdbx_seq_one_letter_code
_entity_poly.pdbx_strand_id
1 'polypeptide(L)'
;MLWPLLILKSATKYTIQIGLAMFTYNNGINQQPSIIMAATTTSLIPVIVVYMFLQRYIIESIALSGVSDMKKTVLLILSFVLVFTMAACTGSSGKDVTGGVQIEKVSDMQGTVRVALAGWQLENGIDALTGNPTIGLNEYLDKTFKKMYPNIKLEVYQIPWENVKAKQTAMLLSGDADVLYTGGAFASQWYQEGLLRDLDDLIEKDTSFDPNIYLEGIMNNSYSTKSPDGSKQFGIPVALGRRMTIYDKKLFEDWGVDTLTAQPGPEEILDKAKKMTGKNPKT
;
A
#
# COMPACT_ATOMS: atom_id res chain seq x y z
N MET A 1 8.48 2.13 -8.70
CA MET A 1 9.70 2.90 -9.04
C MET A 1 10.90 1.96 -9.21
N LEU A 2 10.83 0.97 -10.12
CA LEU A 2 11.86 -0.09 -10.21
C LEU A 2 13.01 0.23 -11.19
N TRP A 3 12.78 1.16 -12.13
CA TRP A 3 13.75 1.49 -13.19
C TRP A 3 15.10 2.03 -12.67
N PRO A 4 15.17 2.90 -11.64
CA PRO A 4 16.45 3.42 -11.16
C PRO A 4 17.32 2.35 -10.47
N LEU A 5 16.69 1.35 -9.84
CA LEU A 5 17.38 0.28 -9.10
C LEU A 5 18.04 -0.75 -10.03
N LEU A 6 17.54 -0.88 -11.27
CA LEU A 6 18.11 -1.77 -12.27
C LEU A 6 19.40 -1.22 -12.89
N ILE A 7 19.58 0.11 -12.88
CA ILE A 7 20.70 0.79 -13.55
C ILE A 7 21.79 1.24 -12.55
N LEU A 8 21.44 1.51 -11.28
CA LEU A 8 22.38 2.04 -10.29
C LEU A 8 22.96 0.93 -9.39
N LYS A 9 24.05 0.30 -9.84
CA LYS A 9 24.80 -0.74 -9.10
C LYS A 9 25.74 -0.22 -7.99
N SER A 10 25.74 1.08 -7.66
CA SER A 10 26.67 1.63 -6.66
C SER A 10 26.02 2.65 -5.72
N ALA A 11 26.18 2.42 -4.42
CA ALA A 11 25.50 3.16 -3.34
C ALA A 11 25.81 4.67 -3.31
N THR A 12 26.91 5.11 -3.90
CA THR A 12 27.29 6.53 -4.01
C THR A 12 26.52 7.31 -5.08
N LYS A 13 25.71 6.64 -5.91
CA LYS A 13 24.89 7.27 -6.96
C LYS A 13 23.39 7.25 -6.67
N TYR A 14 22.98 6.85 -5.47
CA TYR A 14 21.57 6.91 -5.11
C TYR A 14 21.11 8.35 -5.02
N THR A 15 20.05 8.68 -5.78
CA THR A 15 19.35 9.95 -5.64
C THR A 15 18.89 10.11 -4.19
N ILE A 16 18.92 11.33 -3.64
CA ILE A 16 18.55 11.63 -2.24
C ILE A 16 17.22 10.97 -1.84
N GLN A 17 16.26 10.90 -2.76
CA GLN A 17 14.95 10.24 -2.57
C GLN A 17 15.06 8.74 -2.29
N ILE A 18 15.94 8.03 -3.00
CA ILE A 18 16.21 6.60 -2.81
C ILE A 18 17.01 6.37 -1.53
N GLY A 19 17.99 7.23 -1.25
CA GLY A 19 18.77 7.19 -0.01
C GLY A 19 17.90 7.37 1.24
N LEU A 20 16.95 8.32 1.20
CA LEU A 20 16.02 8.54 2.30
C LEU A 20 15.09 7.34 2.51
N ALA A 21 14.55 6.76 1.43
CA ALA A 21 13.70 5.57 1.51
C ALA A 21 14.44 4.34 2.09
N MET A 22 15.71 4.15 1.72
CA MET A 22 16.54 3.06 2.26
C MET A 22 16.93 3.29 3.74
N PHE A 23 17.16 4.54 4.14
CA PHE A 23 17.46 4.90 5.52
C PHE A 23 16.27 4.67 6.45
N THR A 24 15.04 4.94 5.98
CA THR A 24 13.80 4.60 6.71
C THR A 24 13.59 3.09 6.84
N TYR A 25 13.99 2.32 5.83
CA TYR A 25 13.81 0.85 5.79
C TYR A 25 14.81 0.08 6.65
N ASN A 26 16.10 0.44 6.63
CA ASN A 26 17.15 -0.38 7.26
C ASN A 26 17.40 -0.12 8.76
N ASN A 27 17.02 1.04 9.31
CA ASN A 27 17.41 1.42 10.67
C ASN A 27 16.30 1.31 11.73
N GLY A 28 15.12 0.74 11.41
CA GLY A 28 14.06 0.56 12.42
C GLY A 28 13.62 1.87 13.10
N ILE A 29 13.80 3.03 12.47
CA ILE A 29 13.57 4.37 13.03
C ILE A 29 12.06 4.73 13.00
N ASN A 30 11.20 3.80 13.39
CA ASN A 30 9.78 4.08 13.67
C ASN A 30 9.58 4.79 15.02
N GLN A 31 10.66 5.25 15.68
CA GLN A 31 10.59 5.95 16.97
C GLN A 31 10.98 7.43 16.94
N GLN A 32 11.41 8.02 15.81
CA GLN A 32 11.79 9.44 15.77
C GLN A 32 11.27 10.17 14.51
N PRO A 33 9.98 10.61 14.52
CA PRO A 33 9.36 11.38 13.44
C PRO A 33 10.07 12.70 13.11
N SER A 34 10.82 13.26 14.07
CA SER A 34 11.55 14.53 13.94
C SER A 34 12.68 14.48 12.92
N ILE A 35 13.38 13.35 12.76
CA ILE A 35 14.52 13.22 11.84
C ILE A 35 14.05 13.14 10.38
N ILE A 36 12.92 12.49 10.12
CA ILE A 36 12.34 12.39 8.78
C ILE A 36 11.85 13.77 8.30
N MET A 37 11.20 14.53 9.19
CA MET A 37 10.76 15.90 8.89
C MET A 37 11.95 16.87 8.70
N ALA A 38 13.03 16.71 9.46
CA ALA A 38 14.25 17.50 9.26
C ALA A 38 14.97 17.17 7.93
N ALA A 39 15.03 15.89 7.56
CA ALA A 39 15.65 15.45 6.31
C ALA A 39 14.88 15.93 5.07
N THR A 40 13.54 15.86 5.10
CA THR A 40 12.69 16.41 4.02
C THR A 40 12.85 17.92 3.89
N THR A 41 12.91 18.65 5.01
CA THR A 41 13.14 20.10 5.02
C THR A 41 14.52 20.47 4.49
N THR A 42 15.57 19.73 4.88
CA THR A 42 16.95 19.97 4.41
C THR A 42 17.10 19.66 2.92
N SER A 43 16.36 18.68 2.41
CA SER A 43 16.33 18.35 0.99
C SER A 43 15.67 19.43 0.12
N LEU A 44 14.84 20.31 0.69
CA LEU A 44 14.23 21.43 -0.03
C LEU A 44 15.16 22.65 -0.13
N ILE A 45 16.14 22.77 0.76
CA ILE A 45 17.07 23.92 0.80
C ILE A 45 17.82 24.11 -0.52
N PRO A 46 18.44 23.09 -1.15
CA PRO A 46 19.14 23.27 -2.41
C PRO A 46 18.22 23.74 -3.54
N VAL A 47 16.98 23.24 -3.57
CA VAL A 47 15.97 23.61 -4.57
C VAL A 47 15.54 25.07 -4.38
N ILE A 48 15.33 25.50 -3.13
CA ILE A 48 15.00 26.89 -2.79
C ILE A 48 16.17 27.83 -3.10
N VAL A 49 17.41 27.42 -2.82
CA VAL A 49 18.61 28.20 -3.15
C VAL A 49 18.74 28.38 -4.66
N VAL A 50 18.60 27.30 -5.44
CA VAL A 50 18.58 27.38 -6.92
C VAL A 50 17.44 28.28 -7.40
N TYR A 51 16.25 28.17 -6.80
CA TYR A 51 15.10 29.01 -7.13
C TYR A 51 15.36 30.50 -6.84
N MET A 52 15.98 30.85 -5.71
CA MET A 52 16.34 32.24 -5.39
C MET A 52 17.37 32.82 -6.38
N PHE A 53 18.35 32.02 -6.82
CA PHE A 53 19.32 32.47 -7.82
C PHE A 53 18.70 32.59 -9.22
N LEU A 54 17.77 31.70 -9.59
CA LEU A 54 17.06 31.78 -10.88
C LEU A 54 15.90 32.79 -10.87
N GLN A 55 15.41 33.23 -9.71
CA GLN A 55 14.32 34.20 -9.61
C GLN A 55 14.64 35.49 -10.37
N ARG A 56 15.89 35.96 -10.35
CA ARG A 56 16.30 37.15 -11.11
C ARG A 56 16.19 36.94 -12.63
N TYR A 57 16.54 35.75 -13.13
CA TYR A 57 16.45 35.40 -14.56
C TYR A 57 15.01 35.10 -15.00
N ILE A 58 14.17 34.55 -14.12
CA ILE A 58 12.74 34.34 -14.40
C ILE A 58 12.02 35.69 -14.46
N ILE A 59 12.33 36.64 -13.57
CA ILE A 59 11.75 37.99 -13.59
C ILE A 59 12.20 38.76 -14.84
N GLU A 60 13.48 38.68 -15.23
CA GLU A 60 13.97 39.30 -16.48
C GLU A 60 13.37 38.63 -17.73
N SER A 61 13.16 37.31 -17.73
CA SER A 61 12.47 36.58 -18.81
C SER A 61 10.98 36.97 -18.93
N ILE A 62 10.30 37.21 -17.81
CA ILE A 62 8.91 37.69 -17.78
C ILE A 62 8.82 39.17 -18.15
N ALA A 63 9.87 39.97 -17.87
CA ALA A 63 9.92 41.39 -18.24
C ALA A 63 10.27 41.62 -19.72
N LEU A 64 11.07 40.75 -20.33
CA LEU A 64 11.41 40.79 -21.76
C LEU A 64 10.35 40.17 -22.67
N SER A 65 9.44 39.36 -22.12
CA SER A 65 8.30 38.80 -22.85
C SER A 65 7.01 39.55 -22.49
N GLY A 66 6.74 40.66 -23.19
CA GLY A 66 5.42 41.27 -23.21
C GLY A 66 4.41 40.31 -23.82
N VAL A 67 3.85 39.38 -23.02
CA VAL A 67 3.03 38.28 -23.56
C VAL A 67 1.83 38.01 -22.66
N SER A 68 0.74 38.72 -22.92
CA SER A 68 -0.61 38.42 -22.41
C SER A 68 -1.23 37.15 -23.00
N ASP A 69 -0.64 36.57 -24.06
CA ASP A 69 -1.26 35.46 -24.82
C ASP A 69 -0.73 34.06 -24.47
N MET A 70 0.39 33.94 -23.74
CA MET A 70 1.01 32.66 -23.41
C MET A 70 0.33 31.94 -22.25
N LYS A 71 -0.43 32.66 -21.42
CA LYS A 71 -1.18 32.07 -20.30
C LYS A 71 -2.27 31.10 -20.78
N LYS A 72 -2.93 31.39 -21.90
CA LYS A 72 -3.97 30.51 -22.46
C LYS A 72 -3.35 29.29 -23.14
N THR A 73 -2.28 29.48 -23.92
CA THR A 73 -1.63 28.37 -24.64
C THR A 73 -0.93 27.40 -23.68
N VAL A 74 -0.28 27.88 -22.61
CA VAL A 74 0.37 27.01 -21.61
C VAL A 74 -0.66 26.28 -20.75
N LEU A 75 -1.75 26.93 -20.34
CA LEU A 75 -2.85 26.24 -19.65
C LEU A 75 -3.53 25.19 -20.56
N LEU A 76 -3.70 25.49 -21.85
CA LEU A 76 -4.34 24.59 -22.81
C LEU A 76 -3.42 23.40 -23.15
N ILE A 77 -2.11 23.59 -23.21
CA ILE A 77 -1.11 22.50 -23.35
C ILE A 77 -1.05 21.65 -22.08
N LEU A 78 -1.08 22.25 -20.87
CA LEU A 78 -1.18 21.48 -19.62
C LEU A 78 -2.48 20.68 -19.52
N SER A 79 -3.58 21.23 -20.05
CA SER A 79 -4.87 20.54 -20.14
C SER A 79 -4.83 19.38 -21.14
N PHE A 80 -4.15 19.56 -22.27
CA PHE A 80 -4.03 18.53 -23.32
C PHE A 80 -3.10 17.37 -22.92
N VAL A 81 -2.02 17.67 -22.17
CA VAL A 81 -1.10 16.65 -21.64
C VAL A 81 -1.76 15.82 -20.53
N LEU A 82 -2.72 16.38 -19.79
CA LEU A 82 -3.52 15.64 -18.81
C LEU A 82 -4.57 14.70 -19.45
N VAL A 83 -5.00 14.99 -20.68
CA VAL A 83 -5.99 14.18 -21.42
C VAL A 83 -5.31 13.04 -22.19
N PHE A 84 -4.05 13.19 -22.60
CA PHE A 84 -3.30 12.14 -23.31
C PHE A 84 -2.77 11.01 -22.42
N THR A 85 -2.78 11.16 -21.09
CA THR A 85 -2.40 10.08 -20.16
C THR A 85 -3.54 9.11 -19.85
N MET A 86 -4.77 9.38 -20.29
CA MET A 86 -5.92 8.47 -20.10
C MET A 86 -6.21 7.54 -21.29
N ALA A 87 -5.57 7.72 -22.44
CA ALA A 87 -5.86 6.98 -23.66
C ALA A 87 -4.86 5.85 -24.00
N ALA A 88 -4.10 5.35 -23.01
CA ALA A 88 -3.13 4.27 -23.22
C ALA A 88 -3.48 2.95 -22.49
N CYS A 89 -4.68 2.82 -21.93
CA CYS A 89 -5.18 1.56 -21.39
C CYS A 89 -6.37 1.05 -22.20
N THR A 90 -6.16 0.76 -23.48
CA THR A 90 -7.09 -0.05 -24.27
C THR A 90 -6.37 -1.30 -24.73
N GLY A 91 -6.83 -2.46 -24.23
CA GLY A 91 -6.50 -3.77 -24.79
C GLY A 91 -5.69 -4.70 -23.89
N SER A 92 -6.19 -4.98 -22.68
CA SER A 92 -5.90 -6.27 -22.05
C SER A 92 -7.21 -7.04 -22.00
N SER A 93 -7.32 -8.04 -22.87
CA SER A 93 -8.29 -9.14 -22.79
C SER A 93 -8.22 -9.74 -21.38
N GLY A 94 -9.09 -9.24 -20.50
CA GLY A 94 -9.08 -9.56 -19.07
C GLY A 94 -9.46 -11.01 -18.83
N LYS A 95 -8.68 -11.69 -18.00
CA LYS A 95 -9.14 -12.92 -17.34
C LYS A 95 -10.44 -12.60 -16.61
N ASP A 96 -11.41 -13.48 -16.75
CA ASP A 96 -12.67 -13.34 -16.04
C ASP A 96 -12.43 -13.40 -14.52
N VAL A 97 -12.70 -12.28 -13.86
CA VAL A 97 -12.50 -12.11 -12.42
C VAL A 97 -13.48 -12.98 -11.63
N THR A 98 -14.64 -13.26 -12.21
CA THR A 98 -15.68 -14.05 -11.54
C THR A 98 -15.48 -15.55 -11.74
N GLY A 99 -14.44 -15.97 -12.46
CA GLY A 99 -14.16 -17.37 -12.72
C GLY A 99 -15.29 -18.07 -13.48
N GLY A 100 -16.06 -17.35 -14.30
CA GLY A 100 -17.22 -17.86 -15.02
C GLY A 100 -18.52 -17.85 -14.23
N VAL A 101 -18.51 -17.42 -12.96
CA VAL A 101 -19.72 -17.32 -12.13
C VAL A 101 -20.54 -16.10 -12.57
N GLN A 102 -21.83 -16.32 -12.83
CA GLN A 102 -22.77 -15.22 -13.07
C GLN A 102 -23.04 -14.49 -11.75
N ILE A 103 -22.79 -13.18 -11.76
CA ILE A 103 -23.07 -12.32 -10.62
C ILE A 103 -24.46 -11.73 -10.79
N GLU A 104 -25.39 -12.17 -9.94
CA GLU A 104 -26.76 -11.68 -9.92
C GLU A 104 -26.93 -10.54 -8.92
N LYS A 105 -27.96 -9.72 -9.14
CA LYS A 105 -28.36 -8.66 -8.22
C LYS A 105 -28.93 -9.29 -6.95
N VAL A 106 -28.40 -8.88 -5.80
CA VAL A 106 -28.80 -9.40 -4.49
C VAL A 106 -29.83 -8.51 -3.82
N SER A 107 -29.66 -7.18 -3.89
CA SER A 107 -30.52 -6.25 -3.15
C SER A 107 -30.61 -4.88 -3.83
N ASP A 108 -31.70 -4.16 -3.51
CA ASP A 108 -31.96 -2.77 -3.89
C ASP A 108 -31.53 -1.74 -2.85
N MET A 109 -30.86 -2.18 -1.78
CA MET A 109 -30.36 -1.32 -0.71
C MET A 109 -29.54 -0.15 -1.26
N GLN A 110 -29.74 1.03 -0.68
CA GLN A 110 -29.12 2.27 -1.12
C GLN A 110 -28.36 2.93 0.02
N GLY A 111 -27.30 3.66 -0.32
CA GLY A 111 -26.50 4.39 0.66
C GLY A 111 -25.08 4.62 0.19
N THR A 112 -24.30 5.32 1.01
CA THR A 112 -22.85 5.46 0.81
C THR A 112 -22.13 4.66 1.88
N VAL A 113 -21.11 3.90 1.48
CA VAL A 113 -20.26 3.13 2.39
C VAL A 113 -18.81 3.54 2.15
N ARG A 114 -18.17 4.06 3.21
CA ARG A 114 -16.79 4.53 3.20
C ARG A 114 -15.87 3.42 3.71
N VAL A 115 -14.97 2.98 2.85
CA VAL A 115 -14.09 1.83 3.07
C VAL A 115 -12.64 2.29 3.11
N ALA A 116 -11.95 2.10 4.23
CA ALA A 116 -10.55 2.46 4.40
C ALA A 116 -9.65 1.23 4.38
N LEU A 117 -8.80 1.09 3.37
CA LEU A 117 -8.01 -0.11 3.08
C LEU A 117 -6.51 0.11 3.26
N ALA A 118 -5.91 -0.65 4.18
CA ALA A 118 -4.47 -0.72 4.37
C ALA A 118 -3.76 -1.51 3.26
N GLY A 119 -2.92 -0.84 2.45
CA GLY A 119 -1.97 -1.47 1.54
C GLY A 119 -2.54 -2.25 0.35
N TRP A 120 -3.83 -2.13 0.06
CA TRP A 120 -4.45 -2.74 -1.11
C TRP A 120 -4.10 -2.00 -2.40
N GLN A 121 -4.00 -2.71 -3.51
CA GLN A 121 -3.87 -2.12 -4.83
C GLN A 121 -5.25 -1.89 -5.44
N LEU A 122 -5.61 -0.63 -5.70
CA LEU A 122 -6.93 -0.30 -6.28
C LEU A 122 -6.99 -0.49 -7.78
N GLU A 123 -5.93 -0.09 -8.48
CA GLU A 123 -5.86 -0.10 -9.94
C GLU A 123 -5.19 -1.36 -10.49
N ASN A 124 -5.53 -1.73 -11.72
CA ASN A 124 -4.84 -2.80 -12.43
C ASN A 124 -3.34 -2.51 -12.55
N GLY A 125 -2.54 -3.57 -12.59
CA GLY A 125 -1.10 -3.43 -12.71
C GLY A 125 -0.43 -4.64 -13.31
N ILE A 126 0.86 -4.73 -13.05
CA ILE A 126 1.70 -5.85 -13.47
C ILE A 126 2.40 -6.38 -12.22
N ASP A 127 2.32 -7.69 -12.00
CA ASP A 127 3.04 -8.37 -10.94
C ASP A 127 4.55 -8.24 -11.23
N ALA A 128 5.30 -7.65 -10.30
CA ALA A 128 6.70 -7.34 -10.50
C ALA A 128 7.62 -8.59 -10.55
N LEU A 129 7.15 -9.74 -10.05
CA LEU A 129 7.90 -10.99 -10.03
C LEU A 129 7.63 -11.84 -11.27
N THR A 130 6.37 -11.88 -11.70
CA THR A 130 5.92 -12.77 -12.78
C THR A 130 5.69 -12.05 -14.11
N GLY A 131 5.60 -10.72 -14.12
CA GLY A 131 5.28 -9.93 -15.30
C GLY A 131 3.83 -10.07 -15.79
N ASN A 132 3.00 -10.83 -15.06
CA ASN A 132 1.60 -11.05 -15.43
C ASN A 132 0.74 -9.83 -15.05
N PRO A 133 -0.34 -9.55 -15.81
CA PRO A 133 -1.29 -8.52 -15.43
C PRO A 133 -1.99 -8.90 -14.12
N THR A 134 -2.10 -7.93 -13.22
CA THR A 134 -2.88 -8.03 -11.97
C THR A 134 -4.14 -7.19 -12.09
N ILE A 135 -5.22 -7.71 -11.50
CA ILE A 135 -6.52 -7.04 -11.48
C ILE A 135 -6.61 -6.29 -10.15
N GLY A 136 -6.85 -4.99 -10.25
CA GLY A 136 -7.02 -4.11 -9.10
C GLY A 136 -8.38 -4.30 -8.44
N LEU A 137 -8.49 -3.87 -7.18
CA LEU A 137 -9.73 -4.00 -6.42
C LEU A 137 -10.91 -3.26 -7.07
N ASN A 138 -10.67 -2.13 -7.74
CA ASN A 138 -11.75 -1.36 -8.38
C ASN A 138 -12.44 -2.18 -9.48
N GLU A 139 -11.68 -2.81 -10.37
CA GLU A 139 -12.25 -3.68 -11.41
C GLU A 139 -12.97 -4.90 -10.80
N TYR A 140 -12.40 -5.48 -9.74
CA TYR A 140 -13.05 -6.57 -9.01
C TYR A 140 -14.41 -6.14 -8.47
N LEU A 141 -14.49 -4.99 -7.77
CA LEU A 141 -15.72 -4.46 -7.20
C LEU A 141 -16.75 -4.10 -8.28
N ASP A 142 -16.31 -3.54 -9.41
CA ASP A 142 -17.19 -3.21 -10.54
C ASP A 142 -17.82 -4.46 -11.16
N LYS A 143 -17.06 -5.55 -11.26
CA LYS A 143 -17.53 -6.82 -11.84
C LYS A 143 -18.33 -7.68 -10.86
N THR A 144 -18.20 -7.44 -9.56
CA THR A 144 -18.84 -8.22 -8.49
C THR A 144 -19.81 -7.36 -7.68
N PHE A 145 -19.34 -6.70 -6.62
CA PHE A 145 -20.14 -6.01 -5.64
C PHE A 145 -21.12 -5.00 -6.24
N LYS A 146 -20.69 -4.15 -7.19
CA LYS A 146 -21.57 -3.15 -7.79
C LYS A 146 -22.69 -3.75 -8.64
N LYS A 147 -22.52 -4.97 -9.15
CA LYS A 147 -23.61 -5.71 -9.82
C LYS A 147 -24.58 -6.29 -8.81
N MET A 148 -24.07 -6.78 -7.68
CA MET A 148 -24.88 -7.32 -6.58
C MET A 148 -25.70 -6.24 -5.88
N TYR A 149 -25.13 -5.04 -5.71
CA TYR A 149 -25.68 -3.92 -4.96
C TYR A 149 -25.58 -2.60 -5.76
N PRO A 150 -26.36 -2.42 -6.84
CA PRO A 150 -26.20 -1.32 -7.79
C PRO A 150 -26.46 0.07 -7.20
N ASN A 151 -27.21 0.17 -6.10
CA ASN A 151 -27.57 1.45 -5.50
C ASN A 151 -26.67 1.82 -4.29
N ILE A 152 -25.67 0.99 -3.96
CA ILE A 152 -24.68 1.31 -2.93
C ILE A 152 -23.50 2.03 -3.58
N LYS A 153 -23.23 3.26 -3.13
CA LYS A 153 -22.03 4.01 -3.49
C LYS A 153 -20.88 3.61 -2.57
N LEU A 154 -19.86 2.94 -3.12
CA LEU A 154 -18.62 2.66 -2.40
C LEU A 154 -17.63 3.82 -2.56
N GLU A 155 -17.14 4.34 -1.43
CA GLU A 155 -16.03 5.29 -1.38
C GLU A 155 -14.81 4.60 -0.77
N VAL A 156 -13.86 4.20 -1.62
CA VAL A 156 -12.71 3.38 -1.22
C VAL A 156 -11.45 4.24 -1.08
N TYR A 157 -10.87 4.24 0.11
CA TYR A 157 -9.66 4.98 0.47
C TYR A 157 -8.49 4.01 0.65
N GLN A 158 -7.51 4.06 -0.25
CA GLN A 158 -6.27 3.32 -0.07
C GLN A 158 -5.30 4.08 0.83
N ILE A 159 -4.77 3.39 1.84
CA ILE A 159 -3.79 3.94 2.78
C ILE A 159 -2.53 3.08 2.75
N PRO A 160 -1.36 3.62 2.37
CA PRO A 160 -0.08 2.91 2.44
C PRO A 160 0.25 2.49 3.87
N TRP A 161 0.79 1.26 4.04
CA TRP A 161 1.03 0.63 5.34
C TRP A 161 1.79 1.51 6.34
N GLU A 162 2.69 2.36 5.85
CA GLU A 162 3.52 3.24 6.67
C GLU A 162 2.69 4.27 7.45
N ASN A 163 1.52 4.65 6.92
CA ASN A 163 0.67 5.71 7.47
C ASN A 163 -0.70 5.20 7.95
N VAL A 164 -0.96 3.89 7.88
CA VAL A 164 -2.26 3.27 8.19
C VAL A 164 -2.75 3.64 9.57
N LYS A 165 -1.91 3.44 10.61
CA LYS A 165 -2.33 3.64 12.00
C LYS A 165 -2.84 5.06 12.24
N ALA A 166 -2.05 6.07 11.86
CA ALA A 166 -2.42 7.47 12.09
C ALA A 166 -3.67 7.88 11.31
N LYS A 167 -3.74 7.54 10.02
CA LYS A 167 -4.87 7.93 9.15
C LYS A 167 -6.17 7.25 9.54
N GLN A 168 -6.15 5.93 9.76
CA GLN A 168 -7.36 5.20 10.16
C GLN A 168 -7.83 5.59 11.56
N THR A 169 -6.93 5.88 12.50
CA THR A 169 -7.32 6.41 13.82
C THR A 169 -8.08 7.72 13.69
N ALA A 170 -7.59 8.66 12.85
CA ALA A 170 -8.27 9.92 12.61
C ALA A 170 -9.66 9.71 11.95
N MET A 171 -9.78 8.78 11.00
CA MET A 171 -11.05 8.44 10.36
C MET A 171 -12.05 7.81 11.34
N LEU A 172 -11.58 6.94 12.25
CA LEU A 172 -12.42 6.34 13.29
C LEU A 172 -12.96 7.40 14.26
N LEU A 173 -12.11 8.31 14.72
CA LEU A 173 -12.51 9.36 15.66
C LEU A 173 -13.47 10.40 15.05
N SER A 174 -13.33 10.67 13.75
CA SER A 174 -14.22 11.58 13.01
C SER A 174 -15.51 10.91 12.51
N GLY A 175 -15.56 9.57 12.54
CA GLY A 175 -16.65 8.82 11.92
C GLY A 175 -16.62 8.88 10.38
N ASP A 176 -15.44 9.01 9.78
CA ASP A 176 -15.21 9.09 8.33
C ASP A 176 -14.97 7.72 7.65
N ALA A 177 -14.99 6.63 8.40
CA ALA A 177 -14.90 5.27 7.88
C ALA A 177 -16.05 4.40 8.44
N ASP A 178 -16.69 3.63 7.55
CA ASP A 178 -17.73 2.67 7.92
C ASP A 178 -17.15 1.24 7.99
N VAL A 179 -16.18 0.93 7.12
CA VAL A 179 -15.50 -0.37 7.04
C VAL A 179 -13.99 -0.16 6.92
N LEU A 180 -13.21 -0.99 7.61
CA LEU A 180 -11.74 -0.92 7.60
C LEU A 180 -11.13 -2.28 7.26
N TYR A 181 -10.11 -2.27 6.41
CA TYR A 181 -9.11 -3.33 6.36
C TYR A 181 -7.82 -2.80 6.98
N THR A 182 -7.29 -3.52 7.99
CA THR A 182 -6.15 -3.05 8.78
C THR A 182 -5.33 -4.22 9.34
N GLY A 183 -4.21 -3.89 9.98
CA GLY A 183 -3.38 -4.85 10.70
C GLY A 183 -4.04 -5.29 12.00
N GLY A 184 -3.99 -6.59 12.29
CA GLY A 184 -4.70 -7.18 13.42
C GLY A 184 -4.41 -6.54 14.78
N ALA A 185 -3.15 -6.17 15.04
CA ALA A 185 -2.77 -5.48 16.28
C ALA A 185 -3.43 -4.10 16.43
N PHE A 186 -3.65 -3.37 15.33
CA PHE A 186 -4.32 -2.07 15.37
C PHE A 186 -5.81 -2.24 15.63
N ALA A 187 -6.44 -3.22 14.98
CA ALA A 187 -7.85 -3.54 15.19
C ALA A 187 -8.13 -3.89 16.67
N SER A 188 -7.32 -4.75 17.28
CA SER A 188 -7.48 -5.09 18.71
C SER A 188 -7.33 -3.86 19.63
N GLN A 189 -6.37 -2.98 19.32
CA GLN A 189 -6.18 -1.73 20.08
C GLN A 189 -7.41 -0.83 19.97
N TRP A 190 -7.90 -0.56 18.75
CA TRP A 190 -9.06 0.29 18.53
C TRP A 190 -10.36 -0.29 19.11
N TYR A 191 -10.50 -1.63 19.14
CA TYR A 191 -11.61 -2.27 19.83
C TYR A 191 -11.57 -2.01 21.34
N GLN A 192 -10.40 -2.15 21.98
CA GLN A 192 -10.24 -1.83 23.40
C GLN A 192 -10.48 -0.34 23.71
N GLU A 193 -10.18 0.54 22.76
CA GLU A 193 -10.48 1.98 22.85
C GLU A 193 -11.96 2.31 22.59
N GLY A 194 -12.80 1.32 22.26
CA GLY A 194 -14.23 1.50 21.98
C GLY A 194 -14.52 2.15 20.62
N LEU A 195 -13.54 2.17 19.70
CA LEU A 195 -13.69 2.75 18.37
C LEU A 195 -14.28 1.78 17.35
N LEU A 196 -14.32 0.48 17.68
CA LEU A 196 -14.92 -0.56 16.84
C LEU A 196 -16.14 -1.15 17.56
N ARG A 197 -17.18 -1.49 16.78
CA ARG A 197 -18.38 -2.17 17.28
C ARG A 197 -18.23 -3.68 17.24
N ASP A 198 -19.04 -4.35 18.05
CA ASP A 198 -19.33 -5.77 17.88
C ASP A 198 -20.07 -6.01 16.55
N LEU A 199 -19.86 -7.19 15.98
CA LEU A 199 -20.45 -7.67 14.74
C LEU A 199 -21.40 -8.85 14.95
N ASP A 200 -21.53 -9.37 16.17
CA ASP A 200 -22.34 -10.56 16.46
C ASP A 200 -23.79 -10.39 15.97
N ASP A 201 -24.40 -9.22 16.20
CA ASP A 201 -25.77 -8.94 15.75
C ASP A 201 -25.92 -8.84 14.23
N LEU A 202 -24.84 -8.49 13.51
CA LEU A 202 -24.83 -8.44 12.06
C LEU A 202 -24.66 -9.85 11.49
N ILE A 203 -23.79 -10.64 12.09
CA ILE A 203 -23.55 -12.04 11.70
C ILE A 203 -24.82 -12.88 11.93
N GLU A 204 -25.48 -12.73 13.08
CA GLU A 204 -26.72 -13.46 13.39
C GLU A 204 -27.87 -13.14 12.41
N LYS A 205 -27.91 -11.91 11.87
CA LYS A 205 -28.93 -11.47 10.92
C LYS A 205 -28.61 -11.84 9.46
N ASP A 206 -27.35 -12.16 9.16
CA ASP A 206 -26.92 -12.48 7.82
C ASP A 206 -27.03 -13.98 7.54
N THR A 207 -28.14 -14.38 6.91
CA THR A 207 -28.38 -15.78 6.53
C THR A 207 -27.41 -16.30 5.47
N SER A 208 -26.66 -15.42 4.81
CA SER A 208 -25.66 -15.80 3.79
C SER A 208 -24.25 -15.97 4.36
N PHE A 209 -24.03 -15.57 5.62
CA PHE A 209 -22.74 -15.70 6.25
C PHE A 209 -22.43 -17.16 6.60
N ASP A 210 -21.43 -17.74 5.94
CA ASP A 210 -20.91 -19.07 6.24
C ASP A 210 -19.57 -18.98 6.97
N PRO A 211 -19.50 -19.27 8.29
CA PRO A 211 -18.24 -19.25 9.03
C PRO A 211 -17.28 -20.37 8.63
N ASN A 212 -17.75 -21.44 7.98
CA ASN A 212 -16.93 -22.61 7.65
C ASN A 212 -15.94 -22.34 6.50
N ILE A 213 -16.10 -21.24 5.77
CA ILE A 213 -15.13 -20.80 4.76
C ILE A 213 -13.81 -20.33 5.40
N TYR A 214 -13.82 -20.03 6.70
CA TYR A 214 -12.66 -19.58 7.45
C TYR A 214 -12.01 -20.74 8.20
N LEU A 215 -10.69 -20.65 8.40
CA LEU A 215 -10.00 -21.58 9.30
C LEU A 215 -10.55 -21.40 10.72
N GLU A 216 -10.98 -22.50 11.34
CA GLU A 216 -11.63 -22.50 12.66
C GLU A 216 -10.83 -21.73 13.71
N GLY A 217 -9.51 -21.99 13.80
CA GLY A 217 -8.63 -21.30 14.76
C GLY A 217 -8.51 -19.79 14.50
N ILE A 218 -8.66 -19.35 13.25
CA ILE A 218 -8.62 -17.93 12.90
C ILE A 218 -9.97 -17.28 13.20
N MET A 219 -11.08 -17.91 12.82
CA MET A 219 -12.41 -17.34 13.05
C MET A 219 -12.73 -17.26 14.55
N ASN A 220 -12.40 -18.30 15.30
CA ASN A 220 -12.84 -18.45 16.68
C ASN A 220 -11.84 -17.91 17.71
N ASN A 221 -10.54 -17.88 17.41
CA ASN A 221 -9.51 -17.57 18.41
C ASN A 221 -8.54 -16.44 18.02
N SER A 222 -8.76 -15.76 16.89
CA SER A 222 -7.86 -14.68 16.48
C SER A 222 -8.04 -13.44 17.35
N TYR A 223 -6.97 -13.03 18.02
CA TYR A 223 -6.92 -11.76 18.78
C TYR A 223 -7.24 -10.52 17.91
N SER A 224 -7.11 -10.65 16.59
CA SER A 224 -7.35 -9.57 15.62
C SER A 224 -8.82 -9.38 15.26
N THR A 225 -9.69 -10.29 15.66
CA THR A 225 -11.12 -10.30 15.30
C THR A 225 -12.04 -10.66 16.46
N LYS A 226 -11.49 -11.18 17.57
CA LYS A 226 -12.19 -11.51 18.81
C LYS A 226 -11.78 -10.57 19.94
N SER A 227 -12.76 -10.18 20.76
CA SER A 227 -12.54 -9.40 21.98
C SER A 227 -11.48 -10.06 22.88
N PRO A 228 -10.84 -9.30 23.80
CA PRO A 228 -9.78 -9.84 24.66
C PRO A 228 -10.19 -11.05 25.51
N ASP A 229 -11.47 -11.14 25.87
CA ASP A 229 -12.08 -12.26 26.60
C ASP A 229 -12.63 -13.37 25.66
N GLY A 230 -12.56 -13.17 24.34
CA GLY A 230 -13.03 -14.08 23.31
C GLY A 230 -14.55 -14.10 23.10
N SER A 231 -15.32 -13.30 23.85
CA SER A 231 -16.79 -13.39 23.88
C SER A 231 -17.50 -12.73 22.70
N LYS A 232 -16.85 -11.78 22.02
CA LYS A 232 -17.44 -10.98 20.93
C LYS A 232 -16.62 -11.06 19.65
N GLN A 233 -17.33 -11.09 18.52
CA GLN A 233 -16.71 -10.90 17.20
C GLN A 233 -16.73 -9.42 16.86
N PHE A 234 -15.56 -8.79 16.65
CA PHE A 234 -15.49 -7.38 16.22
C PHE A 234 -14.88 -7.18 14.82
N GLY A 235 -14.36 -8.25 14.20
CA GLY A 235 -13.79 -8.20 12.86
C GLY A 235 -14.01 -9.49 12.09
N ILE A 236 -13.81 -9.49 10.79
CA ILE A 236 -13.87 -10.69 9.93
C ILE A 236 -12.47 -10.95 9.34
N PRO A 237 -11.96 -12.19 9.38
CA PRO A 237 -10.67 -12.49 8.76
C PRO A 237 -10.73 -12.34 7.23
N VAL A 238 -9.96 -11.42 6.65
CA VAL A 238 -9.97 -11.17 5.19
C VAL A 238 -8.77 -11.80 4.48
N ALA A 239 -7.57 -11.64 5.04
CA ALA A 239 -6.34 -12.12 4.43
C ALA A 239 -5.40 -12.68 5.49
N LEU A 240 -4.85 -13.86 5.22
CA LEU A 240 -3.85 -14.49 6.07
C LEU A 240 -2.46 -14.19 5.53
N GLY A 241 -1.63 -13.57 6.37
CA GLY A 241 -0.22 -13.37 6.09
C GLY A 241 0.63 -14.43 6.78
N ARG A 242 1.57 -15.03 6.06
CA ARG A 242 2.66 -15.80 6.66
C ARG A 242 3.98 -15.10 6.37
N ARG A 243 4.77 -14.84 7.42
CA ARG A 243 6.14 -14.35 7.25
C ARG A 243 7.04 -15.53 6.90
N MET A 244 7.93 -15.31 5.93
CA MET A 244 8.85 -16.32 5.43
C MET A 244 10.24 -15.71 5.31
N THR A 245 11.27 -16.50 5.61
CA THR A 245 12.66 -16.13 5.34
C THR A 245 13.00 -16.49 3.91
N ILE A 246 13.29 -15.48 3.10
CA ILE A 246 13.70 -15.64 1.70
C ILE A 246 15.19 -15.28 1.61
N TYR A 247 15.97 -16.09 0.90
CA TYR A 247 17.40 -15.86 0.71
C TYR A 247 17.84 -16.28 -0.71
N ASP A 248 18.93 -15.66 -1.19
CA ASP A 248 19.54 -15.97 -2.48
C ASP A 248 20.56 -17.10 -2.31
N LYS A 249 20.28 -18.28 -2.88
CA LYS A 249 21.18 -19.44 -2.81
C LYS A 249 22.55 -19.18 -3.44
N LYS A 250 22.60 -18.41 -4.53
CA LYS A 250 23.87 -18.06 -5.19
C LYS A 250 24.75 -17.23 -4.27
N LEU A 251 24.15 -16.34 -3.48
CA LEU A 251 24.90 -15.56 -2.51
C LEU A 251 25.53 -16.46 -1.43
N PHE A 252 24.82 -17.49 -0.96
CA PHE A 252 25.39 -18.47 -0.03
C PHE A 252 26.56 -19.25 -0.65
N GLU A 253 26.42 -19.70 -1.89
CA GLU A 253 27.48 -20.39 -2.65
C GLU A 253 28.70 -19.50 -2.94
N ASP A 254 28.49 -18.22 -3.21
CA ASP A 254 29.57 -17.27 -3.47
C ASP A 254 30.46 -17.10 -2.24
N TRP A 255 29.86 -17.04 -1.06
CA TRP A 255 30.55 -16.93 0.22
C TRP A 255 31.03 -18.27 0.80
N GLY A 256 30.70 -19.40 0.17
CA GLY A 256 31.07 -20.73 0.67
C GLY A 256 30.39 -21.09 2.01
N VAL A 257 29.17 -20.58 2.24
CA VAL A 257 28.39 -20.80 3.46
C VAL A 257 27.20 -21.70 3.15
N ASP A 258 26.94 -22.70 3.98
CA ASP A 258 25.78 -23.58 3.83
C ASP A 258 24.45 -22.83 3.97
N THR A 259 23.47 -23.18 3.14
CA THR A 259 22.14 -22.57 3.13
C THR A 259 21.39 -22.76 4.44
N LEU A 260 20.41 -21.90 4.72
CA LEU A 260 19.56 -21.99 5.92
C LEU A 260 18.80 -23.33 6.00
N THR A 261 18.57 -23.83 7.22
CA THR A 261 17.68 -24.97 7.46
C THR A 261 16.23 -24.63 7.06
N ALA A 262 15.35 -25.63 7.02
CA ALA A 262 13.96 -25.45 6.61
C ALA A 262 13.15 -24.54 7.56
N GLN A 263 13.53 -24.46 8.83
CA GLN A 263 12.92 -23.60 9.85
C GLN A 263 14.04 -22.92 10.64
N PRO A 264 14.73 -21.94 10.03
CA PRO A 264 15.94 -21.39 10.62
C PRO A 264 15.57 -20.52 11.83
N GLY A 265 16.24 -20.77 12.94
CA GLY A 265 16.14 -19.93 14.13
C GLY A 265 16.84 -18.58 13.92
N PRO A 266 16.51 -17.54 14.71
CA PRO A 266 17.17 -16.23 14.61
C PRO A 266 18.70 -16.30 14.75
N GLU A 267 19.21 -17.20 15.59
CA GLU A 267 20.66 -17.38 15.81
C GLU A 267 21.35 -17.96 14.58
N GLU A 268 20.75 -18.94 13.92
CA GLU A 268 21.28 -19.52 12.68
C GLU A 268 21.36 -18.46 11.58
N ILE A 269 20.29 -17.68 11.43
CA ILE A 269 20.25 -16.58 10.46
C ILE A 269 21.36 -15.57 10.75
N LEU A 270 21.54 -15.19 12.02
CA LEU A 270 22.54 -14.21 12.43
C LEU A 270 23.97 -14.72 12.20
N ASP A 271 24.26 -15.97 12.56
CA ASP A 271 25.58 -16.58 12.36
C ASP A 271 25.96 -16.63 10.88
N LYS A 272 25.05 -17.11 10.03
CA LYS A 272 25.27 -17.17 8.58
C LYS A 272 25.39 -15.78 7.96
N ALA A 273 24.55 -14.82 8.39
CA ALA A 273 24.64 -13.45 7.92
C ALA A 273 26.00 -12.81 8.25
N LYS A 274 26.55 -13.03 9.45
CA LYS A 274 27.88 -12.52 9.84
C LYS A 274 28.98 -13.04 8.91
N LYS A 275 28.93 -14.31 8.54
CA LYS A 275 29.90 -14.95 7.61
C LYS A 275 29.79 -14.40 6.19
N MET A 276 28.65 -13.81 5.84
CA MET A 276 28.32 -13.34 4.48
C MET A 276 28.24 -11.81 4.38
N THR A 277 28.81 -11.08 5.34
CA THR A 277 28.78 -9.61 5.38
C THR A 277 30.08 -9.03 4.83
N GLY A 278 29.98 -8.14 3.84
CA GLY A 278 31.12 -7.42 3.27
C GLY A 278 31.08 -7.39 1.73
N LYS A 279 32.25 -7.28 1.11
CA LYS A 279 32.37 -7.39 -0.35
C LYS A 279 32.24 -8.87 -0.74
N ASN A 280 31.28 -9.19 -1.60
CA ASN A 280 31.10 -10.56 -2.09
C ASN A 280 32.41 -11.03 -2.75
N PRO A 281 32.95 -12.20 -2.36
CA PRO A 281 34.23 -12.68 -2.87
C PRO A 281 34.24 -13.01 -4.37
N LYS A 282 33.07 -13.15 -5.02
CA LYS A 282 32.95 -13.46 -6.45
C LYS A 282 32.48 -12.29 -7.33
N THR A 283 32.17 -11.12 -6.78
CA THR A 283 31.71 -9.92 -7.53
C THR A 283 32.39 -8.65 -7.05
#